data_AF-A0A6J2YWB9-F1
#
_entry.id   AF-A0A6J2YWB9-F1
#
_cell.length_a   1.000
_cell.length_b   1.000
_cell.length_c   1.000
_cell.angle_alpha   90.00
_cell.angle_beta   90.00
_cell.angle_gamma   90.00
#
_symmetry.space_group_name_H-M   'P 1'
#
loop_
_entity.id
_entity.type
_entity.pdbx_description
1 polymer ?
#
loop_
_entity_poly.entity_id
_entity_poly.type
_entity_poly.pdbx_seq_one_letter_code
_entity_poly.pdbx_strand_id
1 'polypeptide(L)'
;MDEISMVSYQMLCMIDARLRQLKNHEDEFFGGINVLLFGDLLQLPPIKRSGAPVFKQPDHLQPATHLWRLFTLCELTENMRQQGDHTFIEILNALRIGELTANHFSILMQRVIQNPSDEFATDKALRVYTTNQQVNNHNAAVLNLFRNKGSRIYTIKAQDQLIDATRNTDTLNLANIIPTDINKTGGLPSVLEIFVGAKVMLRSNIDVTKGLVNGATGHITEIVWPQFRRTQMYETDVPSVWIDFGRDGIQVIHPKAIQFPAKFNYGTAERRMLPLILSWASTVHKMQGSTVDLAVMYLGSKLFEEGQAYVALSRVKSLEGLCIEKLDCNKLSEVDLKPHYTLFADDTTISSVYMDLEMVQNASSRACEKAEGVYLDRGLLWRAQVDELCNKLSTNIFVLRNLRHCVSGYILRQAYFALFHAHMKYALIVWGHSSGANRVFGLQRKAGRIILDTPYH
;
A
#
# COMPACT_ATOMS: atom_id res chain seq x y z
N MET A 1 -3.35 -13.15 -1.17
CA MET A 1 -3.21 -12.26 0.00
C MET A 1 -2.00 -11.39 -0.24
N ASP A 2 -2.15 -10.07 -0.17
CA ASP A 2 -1.04 -9.12 -0.36
C ASP A 2 -0.49 -8.64 1.00
N GLU A 3 0.74 -8.12 1.01
CA GLU A 3 1.46 -7.64 2.20
C GLU A 3 1.49 -8.65 3.37
N ILE A 4 1.82 -9.90 3.06
CA ILE A 4 1.81 -11.03 4.01
C ILE A 4 2.74 -10.83 5.22
N SER A 5 3.75 -9.96 5.12
CA SER A 5 4.67 -9.63 6.23
C SER A 5 3.94 -9.06 7.44
N MET A 6 2.80 -8.40 7.24
CA MET A 6 1.99 -7.81 8.31
C MET A 6 0.99 -8.80 8.94
N VAL A 7 0.81 -9.98 8.35
CA VAL A 7 -0.10 -11.02 8.84
C VAL A 7 0.63 -11.88 9.86
N SER A 8 0.02 -12.13 11.02
CA SER A 8 0.61 -13.01 12.02
C SER A 8 0.36 -14.48 11.71
N TYR A 9 1.21 -15.37 12.24
CA TYR A 9 1.01 -16.82 12.13
C TYR A 9 -0.38 -17.23 12.65
N GLN A 10 -0.79 -16.66 13.78
CA GLN A 10 -2.12 -16.91 14.37
C GLN A 10 -3.25 -16.50 13.42
N MET A 11 -3.13 -15.36 12.73
CA MET A 11 -4.12 -14.92 11.76
C MET A 11 -4.18 -15.87 10.56
N LEU A 12 -3.05 -16.39 10.09
CA LEU A 12 -3.01 -17.40 9.03
C LEU A 12 -3.77 -18.67 9.46
N CYS A 13 -3.57 -19.16 10.69
CA CYS A 13 -4.34 -20.29 11.23
C CYS A 13 -5.83 -19.99 11.31
N MET A 14 -6.22 -18.78 11.73
CA MET A 14 -7.63 -18.39 11.76
C MET A 14 -8.25 -18.36 10.36
N ILE A 15 -7.51 -17.92 9.34
CA ILE A 15 -7.96 -17.92 7.95
C ILE A 15 -8.16 -19.36 7.47
N ASP A 16 -7.19 -20.26 7.69
CA ASP A 16 -7.31 -21.68 7.36
C ASP A 16 -8.56 -22.31 8.01
N ALA A 17 -8.68 -22.17 9.33
CA ALA A 17 -9.81 -22.72 10.09
C ALA A 17 -11.16 -22.21 9.61
N ARG A 18 -11.27 -20.91 9.28
CA ARG A 18 -12.50 -20.33 8.75
C ARG A 18 -12.82 -20.81 7.33
N LEU A 19 -11.81 -20.98 6.48
CA LEU A 19 -12.04 -21.48 5.13
C LEU A 19 -12.51 -22.93 5.14
N ARG A 20 -11.91 -23.79 5.97
CA ARG A 20 -12.37 -25.18 6.16
C ARG A 20 -13.83 -25.25 6.60
N GLN A 21 -14.20 -24.46 7.62
CA GLN A 21 -15.58 -24.36 8.11
C GLN A 21 -16.56 -23.89 7.04
N LEU A 22 -16.20 -22.86 6.27
CA LEU A 22 -17.09 -22.27 5.27
C LEU A 22 -17.21 -23.10 3.99
N LYS A 23 -16.19 -23.91 3.67
CA LYS A 23 -16.16 -24.78 2.50
C LYS A 23 -16.66 -26.20 2.77
N ASN A 24 -16.93 -26.55 4.03
CA ASN A 24 -17.26 -27.92 4.46
C ASN A 24 -16.18 -28.95 4.05
N HIS A 25 -14.92 -28.51 3.98
CA HIS A 25 -13.76 -29.35 3.66
C HIS A 25 -12.83 -29.30 4.89
N GLU A 26 -13.16 -30.03 5.95
CA GLU A 26 -12.42 -29.97 7.22
C GLU A 26 -11.02 -30.62 7.14
N ASP A 27 -10.87 -31.60 6.25
CA ASP A 27 -9.63 -32.37 6.08
C ASP A 27 -8.62 -31.70 5.12
N GLU A 28 -9.05 -30.72 4.33
CA GLU A 28 -8.19 -30.04 3.36
C GLU A 28 -7.69 -28.68 3.90
N PHE A 29 -6.39 -28.41 3.78
CA PHE A 29 -5.84 -27.10 4.12
C PHE A 29 -6.52 -25.99 3.28
N PHE A 30 -6.83 -24.89 3.94
CA PHE A 30 -7.56 -23.73 3.41
C PHE A 30 -8.90 -24.08 2.75
N GLY A 31 -9.51 -25.21 3.12
CA GLY A 31 -10.78 -25.68 2.55
C GLY A 31 -10.68 -25.99 1.05
N GLY A 32 -9.53 -26.50 0.59
CA GLY A 32 -9.30 -26.91 -0.80
C GLY A 32 -9.03 -25.77 -1.78
N ILE A 33 -8.81 -24.54 -1.29
CA ILE A 33 -8.58 -23.36 -2.14
C ILE A 33 -7.09 -23.17 -2.40
N ASN A 34 -6.74 -22.84 -3.65
CA ASN A 34 -5.40 -22.38 -4.00
C ASN A 34 -5.12 -21.01 -3.37
N VAL A 35 -4.09 -20.94 -2.52
CA VAL A 35 -3.71 -19.71 -1.81
C VAL A 35 -2.41 -19.15 -2.38
N LEU A 36 -2.48 -17.93 -2.92
CA LEU A 36 -1.31 -17.16 -3.33
C LEU A 36 -1.01 -16.07 -2.30
N LEU A 37 0.24 -16.01 -1.84
CA LEU A 37 0.72 -15.02 -0.87
C LEU A 37 1.75 -14.10 -1.55
N PHE A 38 1.60 -12.79 -1.36
CA PHE A 38 2.50 -11.77 -1.86
C PHE A 38 2.99 -10.90 -0.69
N GLY A 39 4.23 -10.44 -0.78
CA GLY A 39 4.82 -9.51 0.17
C GLY A 39 6.32 -9.73 0.35
N ASP A 40 6.95 -8.83 1.09
CA ASP A 40 8.37 -8.86 1.40
C ASP A 40 8.55 -8.96 2.92
N LEU A 41 9.07 -10.09 3.38
CA LEU A 41 9.19 -10.40 4.82
C LEU A 41 10.14 -9.46 5.57
N LEU A 42 10.98 -8.70 4.86
CA LEU A 42 11.88 -7.70 5.43
C LEU A 42 11.27 -6.29 5.48
N GLN A 43 10.02 -6.14 5.02
CA GLN A 43 9.23 -4.95 5.30
C GLN A 43 8.70 -4.99 6.75
N LEU A 44 7.63 -4.24 7.06
CA LEU A 44 7.12 -4.20 8.42
C LEU A 44 6.59 -5.57 8.84
N PRO A 45 6.96 -6.05 10.05
CA PRO A 45 6.39 -7.25 10.64
C PRO A 45 4.95 -6.99 11.09
N PRO A 46 4.22 -8.03 11.56
CA PRO A 46 2.93 -7.83 12.18
C PRO A 46 3.07 -6.89 13.38
N ILE A 47 2.09 -6.00 13.59
CA ILE A 47 2.06 -5.13 14.78
C ILE A 47 2.22 -6.03 16.01
N LYS A 48 3.08 -5.67 16.98
CA LYS A 48 3.46 -6.53 18.13
C LYS A 48 2.28 -7.18 18.89
N ARG A 49 1.09 -6.57 18.85
CA ARG A 49 -0.14 -7.12 19.45
C ARG A 49 -0.83 -8.21 18.61
N SER A 50 -0.54 -8.29 17.32
CA SER A 50 -1.16 -9.18 16.35
C SER A 50 -0.61 -10.61 16.38
N GLY A 51 0.57 -10.83 16.96
CA GLY A 51 1.15 -12.16 17.15
C GLY A 51 2.56 -12.29 16.57
N ALA A 52 2.99 -13.55 16.35
CA ALA A 52 4.30 -13.85 15.80
C ALA A 52 4.31 -13.61 14.26
N PRO A 53 5.48 -13.32 13.66
CA PRO A 53 5.62 -13.28 12.20
C PRO A 53 5.04 -14.52 11.53
N VAL A 54 4.49 -14.36 10.33
CA VAL A 54 3.79 -15.44 9.59
C VAL A 54 4.61 -16.72 9.40
N PHE A 55 5.94 -16.61 9.40
CA PHE A 55 6.87 -17.72 9.21
C PHE A 55 7.29 -18.39 10.54
N LYS A 56 6.88 -17.87 11.70
CA LYS A 56 7.26 -18.38 13.02
C LYS A 56 6.04 -18.90 13.78
N GLN A 57 5.92 -20.22 13.89
CA GLN A 57 4.92 -20.85 14.74
C GLN A 57 5.22 -20.61 16.23
N PRO A 58 4.27 -20.05 17.01
CA PRO A 58 4.39 -19.95 18.45
C PRO A 58 4.45 -21.31 19.15
N ASP A 59 5.21 -21.41 20.24
CA ASP A 59 5.44 -22.67 20.99
C ASP A 59 4.13 -23.31 21.48
N HIS A 60 3.15 -22.52 21.92
CA HIS A 60 1.86 -23.01 22.39
C HIS A 60 0.96 -23.61 21.28
N LEU A 61 1.31 -23.42 20.01
CA LEU A 61 0.62 -24.06 18.87
C LEU A 61 1.35 -25.31 18.39
N GLN A 62 2.51 -25.65 18.95
CA GLN A 62 3.15 -26.93 18.70
C GLN A 62 2.41 -28.02 19.50
N PRO A 63 2.21 -29.24 18.94
CA PRO A 63 2.86 -29.80 17.75
C PRO A 63 1.99 -29.72 16.46
N ALA A 64 1.05 -28.79 16.35
CA ALA A 64 0.22 -28.69 15.15
C ALA A 64 1.05 -28.44 13.89
N THR A 65 0.53 -28.84 12.72
CA THR A 65 1.19 -28.64 11.42
C THR A 65 1.57 -27.18 11.20
N HIS A 66 2.81 -26.94 10.77
CA HIS A 66 3.32 -25.61 10.50
C HIS A 66 2.81 -25.09 9.15
N LEU A 67 1.72 -24.31 9.14
CA LEU A 67 1.03 -23.90 7.91
C LEU A 67 1.94 -23.19 6.90
N TRP A 68 2.87 -22.35 7.36
CA TRP A 68 3.80 -21.65 6.46
C TRP A 68 4.67 -22.60 5.62
N ARG A 69 5.00 -23.79 6.15
CA ARG A 69 5.85 -24.78 5.46
C ARG A 69 5.12 -25.49 4.31
N LEU A 70 3.81 -25.27 4.17
CA LEU A 70 3.01 -25.80 3.06
C LEU A 70 3.16 -24.97 1.78
N PHE A 71 3.73 -23.77 1.85
CA PHE A 71 3.87 -22.86 0.71
C PHE A 71 5.20 -23.04 -0.02
N THR A 72 5.16 -22.92 -1.34
CA THR A 72 6.36 -22.85 -2.19
C THR A 72 6.77 -21.39 -2.38
N LEU A 73 8.04 -21.07 -2.15
CA LEU A 73 8.59 -19.72 -2.33
C LEU A 73 8.94 -19.47 -3.81
N CYS A 74 8.49 -18.34 -4.34
CA CYS A 74 8.93 -17.79 -5.62
C CYS A 74 9.43 -16.35 -5.42
N GLU A 75 10.69 -16.09 -5.74
CA GLU A 75 11.29 -14.75 -5.57
C GLU A 75 11.24 -13.93 -6.87
N LEU A 76 10.82 -12.67 -6.75
CA LEU A 76 10.91 -11.67 -7.82
C LEU A 76 12.18 -10.84 -7.65
N THR A 77 13.01 -10.75 -8.68
CA THR A 77 14.35 -10.14 -8.61
C THR A 77 14.46 -8.78 -9.28
N GLU A 78 13.49 -8.40 -10.11
CA GLU A 78 13.51 -7.14 -10.86
C GLU A 78 12.66 -6.07 -10.16
N ASN A 79 13.30 -4.97 -9.73
CA ASN A 79 12.61 -3.82 -9.14
C ASN A 79 12.06 -2.91 -10.24
N MET A 80 10.73 -2.91 -10.38
CA MET A 80 10.02 -2.10 -11.38
C MET A 80 9.67 -0.69 -10.89
N ARG A 81 9.75 -0.42 -9.58
CA ARG A 81 9.30 0.86 -8.98
C ARG A 81 10.34 1.95 -9.15
N GLN A 82 11.61 1.63 -8.89
CA GLN A 82 12.75 2.53 -9.04
C GLN A 82 13.49 2.34 -10.37
N GLN A 83 12.79 1.82 -11.39
CA GLN A 83 13.39 1.50 -12.68
C GLN A 83 14.08 2.74 -13.30
N GLY A 84 15.37 2.60 -13.59
CA GLY A 84 16.20 3.68 -14.15
C GLY A 84 17.16 4.32 -13.15
N ASP A 85 16.95 4.15 -11.84
CA ASP A 85 17.81 4.71 -10.78
C ASP A 85 18.59 3.60 -10.05
N HIS A 86 19.69 3.15 -10.68
CA HIS A 86 20.51 2.05 -10.18
C HIS A 86 21.11 2.36 -8.81
N THR A 87 21.57 3.59 -8.61
CA THR A 87 22.12 4.05 -7.32
C THR A 87 21.08 3.94 -6.22
N PHE A 88 19.82 4.34 -6.48
CA PHE A 88 18.79 4.23 -5.47
C PHE A 88 18.38 2.77 -5.20
N ILE A 89 18.31 1.93 -6.24
CA ILE A 89 18.05 0.49 -6.09
C ILE A 89 19.13 -0.16 -5.21
N GLU A 90 20.41 0.15 -5.43
CA GLU A 90 21.52 -0.35 -4.61
C GLU A 90 21.39 0.06 -3.14
N ILE A 91 21.08 1.33 -2.87
CA ILE A 91 20.85 1.83 -1.51
C ILE A 91 19.68 1.10 -0.85
N LEU A 92 18.55 0.92 -1.57
CA LEU A 92 17.37 0.24 -1.04
C LEU A 92 17.63 -1.23 -0.75
N ASN A 93 18.34 -1.94 -1.63
CA ASN A 93 18.70 -3.35 -1.42
C ASN A 93 19.67 -3.50 -0.23
N ALA A 94 20.65 -2.61 -0.10
CA ALA A 94 21.55 -2.60 1.04
C ALA A 94 20.80 -2.29 2.35
N LEU A 95 19.90 -1.31 2.34
CA LEU A 95 19.07 -0.97 3.49
C LEU A 95 18.12 -2.12 3.86
N ARG A 96 17.57 -2.83 2.88
CA ARG A 96 16.67 -3.98 3.06
C ARG A 96 17.31 -5.07 3.90
N ILE A 97 18.63 -5.26 3.83
CA ILE A 97 19.37 -6.28 4.60
C ILE A 97 20.29 -5.70 5.70
N GLY A 98 20.29 -4.38 5.91
CA GLY A 98 21.11 -3.73 6.92
C GLY A 98 22.59 -3.53 6.57
N GLU A 99 22.98 -3.65 5.30
CA GLU A 99 24.38 -3.59 4.85
C GLU A 99 24.71 -2.26 4.14
N LEU A 100 24.27 -1.15 4.70
CA LEU A 100 24.58 0.18 4.17
C LEU A 100 26.08 0.52 4.30
N THR A 101 26.69 0.94 3.19
CA THR A 101 28.09 1.37 3.15
C THR A 101 28.22 2.87 3.47
N ALA A 102 29.44 3.34 3.76
CA ALA A 102 29.72 4.76 3.93
C ALA A 102 29.33 5.60 2.69
N ASN A 103 29.46 5.04 1.49
CA ASN A 103 29.02 5.69 0.26
C ASN A 103 27.50 5.88 0.24
N HIS A 104 26.73 4.85 0.61
CA HIS A 104 25.27 4.94 0.70
C HIS A 104 24.83 6.03 1.68
N PHE A 105 25.46 6.12 2.86
CA PHE A 105 25.19 7.17 3.83
C PHE A 105 25.51 8.56 3.28
N SER A 106 26.63 8.72 2.56
CA SER A 106 27.00 10.01 1.96
C SER A 106 25.93 10.52 0.99
N ILE A 107 25.34 9.62 0.20
CA ILE A 107 24.27 9.95 -0.75
C ILE A 107 22.98 10.32 -0.01
N LEU A 108 22.60 9.55 1.02
CA LEU A 108 21.43 9.87 1.84
C LEU A 108 21.59 11.20 2.59
N MET A 109 22.79 11.52 3.09
CA MET A 109 23.09 12.78 3.75
C MET A 109 22.91 13.99 2.83
N GLN A 110 23.21 13.85 1.53
CA GLN A 110 22.97 14.91 0.54
C GLN A 110 21.47 15.18 0.33
N ARG A 111 20.59 14.24 0.69
CA ARG A 111 19.12 14.40 0.60
C ARG A 111 18.49 15.00 1.86
N VAL A 112 19.27 15.26 2.91
CA VAL A 112 18.77 15.88 4.15
C VAL A 112 18.43 17.36 3.91
N ILE A 113 17.24 17.79 4.34
CA ILE A 113 16.75 19.17 4.13
C ILE A 113 17.73 20.17 4.71
N GLN A 114 18.32 21.00 3.85
CA GLN A 114 19.00 22.23 4.24
C GLN A 114 18.10 23.45 3.94
N ASN A 115 17.49 23.48 2.76
CA ASN A 115 16.41 24.40 2.36
C ASN A 115 15.46 23.63 1.43
N PRO A 116 14.19 23.39 1.79
CA PRO A 116 13.28 22.68 0.91
C PRO A 116 13.02 23.51 -0.35
N SER A 117 13.19 22.90 -1.53
CA SER A 117 12.73 23.52 -2.78
C SER A 117 11.20 23.73 -2.71
N ASP A 118 10.66 24.54 -3.62
CA ASP A 118 9.22 24.78 -3.69
C ASP A 118 8.42 23.46 -3.84
N GLU A 119 8.98 22.45 -4.51
CA GLU A 119 8.34 21.12 -4.65
C GLU A 119 8.26 20.35 -3.31
N PHE A 120 9.25 20.53 -2.44
CA PHE A 120 9.27 19.97 -1.09
C PHE A 120 8.70 20.94 -0.05
N ALA A 121 7.96 21.98 -0.43
CA ALA A 121 7.32 22.89 0.52
C ALA A 121 6.33 22.15 1.44
N THR A 122 6.13 22.68 2.65
CA THR A 122 5.36 22.07 3.75
C THR A 122 3.95 21.63 3.37
N ASP A 123 3.28 22.36 2.48
CA ASP A 123 1.92 22.12 2.01
C ASP A 123 1.82 21.29 0.71
N LYS A 124 2.95 20.93 0.08
CA LYS A 124 3.00 20.24 -1.23
C LYS A 124 3.38 18.77 -1.13
N ALA A 125 4.63 18.47 -0.77
CA ALA A 125 5.10 17.08 -0.69
C ALA A 125 4.49 16.31 0.49
N LEU A 126 4.29 15.00 0.32
CA LEU A 126 3.81 14.16 1.42
C LEU A 126 4.91 13.97 2.46
N ARG A 127 4.59 14.17 3.74
CA ARG A 127 5.50 13.84 4.85
C ARG A 127 5.22 12.45 5.39
N VAL A 128 6.25 11.64 5.56
CA VAL A 128 6.11 10.31 6.13
C VAL A 128 6.82 10.24 7.46
N TYR A 129 6.06 9.91 8.51
CA TYR A 129 6.54 9.80 9.88
C TYR A 129 6.34 8.42 10.47
N THR A 130 7.01 8.14 11.58
CA THR A 130 6.89 6.85 12.27
C THR A 130 5.65 6.79 13.17
N THR A 131 5.25 7.92 13.77
CA THR A 131 4.16 8.00 14.76
C THR A 131 2.98 8.87 14.30
N ASN A 132 1.76 8.52 14.76
CA ASN A 132 0.56 9.34 14.53
C ASN A 132 0.70 10.74 15.15
N GLN A 133 1.43 10.89 16.26
CA GLN A 133 1.66 12.20 16.87
C GLN A 133 2.44 13.14 15.95
N GLN A 134 3.50 12.66 15.29
CA GLN A 134 4.24 13.48 14.31
C GLN A 134 3.37 13.84 13.11
N VAL A 135 2.58 12.88 12.60
CA VAL A 135 1.60 13.14 11.53
C VAL A 135 0.61 14.24 11.92
N ASN A 136 0.02 14.14 13.11
CA ASN A 136 -0.94 15.11 13.60
C ASN A 136 -0.30 16.50 13.78
N ASN A 137 0.91 16.56 14.35
CA ASN A 137 1.64 17.82 14.52
C ASN A 137 1.93 18.49 13.17
N HIS A 138 2.36 17.73 12.17
CA HIS A 138 2.62 18.26 10.84
C HIS A 138 1.34 18.74 10.16
N ASN A 139 0.28 17.93 10.17
CA ASN A 139 -1.00 18.32 9.59
C ASN A 139 -1.57 19.57 10.28
N ALA A 140 -1.43 19.70 11.60
CA ALA A 140 -1.83 20.89 12.34
C ALA A 140 -0.97 22.13 11.99
N ALA A 141 0.33 21.95 11.75
CA ALA A 141 1.20 23.02 11.29
C ALA A 141 0.81 23.53 9.89
N VAL A 142 0.49 22.62 8.96
CA VAL A 142 -0.03 22.99 7.63
C VAL A 142 -1.36 23.72 7.75
N LEU A 143 -2.28 23.24 8.60
CA LEU A 143 -3.55 23.90 8.84
C LEU A 143 -3.36 25.33 9.37
N ASN A 144 -2.45 25.53 10.33
CA ASN A 144 -2.10 26.85 10.85
C ASN A 144 -1.47 27.77 9.79
N LEU A 145 -0.66 27.21 8.89
CA LEU A 145 -0.10 27.94 7.76
C LEU A 145 -1.20 28.49 6.84
N PHE A 146 -2.22 27.68 6.51
CA PHE A 146 -3.36 28.15 5.70
C PHE A 146 -4.27 29.12 6.46
N ARG A 147 -4.44 28.93 7.77
CA ARG A 147 -5.12 29.89 8.66
C ARG A 147 -4.45 31.26 8.59
N ASN A 148 -3.12 31.31 8.65
CA ASN A 148 -2.35 32.56 8.56
C ASN A 148 -2.39 33.18 7.15
N LYS A 149 -2.53 32.36 6.10
CA LYS A 149 -2.78 32.84 4.71
C LYS A 149 -4.20 33.39 4.50
N GLY A 150 -5.07 33.38 5.52
CA GLY A 150 -6.45 33.87 5.43
C GLY A 150 -7.46 32.86 4.88
N SER A 151 -7.10 31.57 4.81
CA SER A 151 -8.05 30.52 4.39
C SER A 151 -9.14 30.33 5.44
N ARG A 152 -10.39 30.20 4.98
CA ARG A 152 -11.53 29.96 5.87
C ARG A 152 -11.54 28.50 6.35
N ILE A 153 -11.11 28.31 7.60
CA ILE A 153 -11.12 26.99 8.26
C ILE A 153 -12.49 26.72 8.87
N TYR A 154 -13.04 25.54 8.58
CA TYR A 154 -14.26 25.01 9.18
C TYR A 154 -13.91 23.96 10.21
N THR A 155 -14.29 24.19 11.47
CA THR A 155 -14.20 23.20 12.54
C THR A 155 -15.53 22.48 12.65
N ILE A 156 -15.54 21.18 12.35
CA ILE A 156 -16.74 20.34 12.36
C ILE A 156 -16.62 19.38 13.54
N LYS A 157 -17.57 19.44 14.48
CA LYS A 157 -17.69 18.49 15.58
C LYS A 157 -18.56 17.32 15.14
N ALA A 158 -18.17 16.12 15.52
CA ALA A 158 -18.95 14.92 15.26
C ALA A 158 -20.24 14.90 16.10
N GLN A 159 -21.27 14.25 15.56
CA GLN A 159 -22.50 13.97 16.29
C GLN A 159 -22.36 12.61 16.97
N ASP A 160 -22.32 12.63 18.30
CA ASP A 160 -22.18 11.43 19.12
C ASP A 160 -23.48 11.16 19.88
N GLN A 161 -23.93 9.91 19.89
CA GLN A 161 -25.10 9.48 20.64
C GLN A 161 -24.90 8.09 21.24
N LEU A 162 -25.61 7.80 22.33
CA LEU A 162 -25.65 6.46 22.91
C LEU A 162 -26.92 5.76 22.42
N ILE A 163 -26.79 4.58 21.83
CA ILE A 163 -27.92 3.83 21.27
C ILE A 163 -28.46 2.84 22.30
N ASP A 164 -27.58 2.00 22.85
CA ASP A 164 -27.94 0.99 23.82
C ASP A 164 -27.25 1.30 25.15
N ALA A 165 -27.97 1.96 26.07
CA ALA A 165 -27.49 2.25 27.41
C ALA A 165 -27.66 1.03 28.33
N THR A 166 -26.57 0.55 28.91
CA THR A 166 -26.60 -0.48 29.96
C THR A 166 -26.64 0.10 31.38
N ARG A 167 -26.50 1.42 31.52
CA ARG A 167 -26.47 2.15 32.79
C ARG A 167 -27.29 3.43 32.68
N ASN A 168 -27.78 3.92 33.82
CA ASN A 168 -28.59 5.14 33.87
C ASN A 168 -27.79 6.35 33.34
N THR A 169 -28.38 7.09 32.39
CA THR A 169 -27.71 8.05 31.50
C THR A 169 -27.93 9.52 31.87
N ASP A 170 -28.78 9.80 32.86
CA ASP A 170 -29.31 11.14 33.18
C ASP A 170 -28.25 12.19 33.60
N THR A 171 -27.01 11.78 33.91
CA THR A 171 -25.91 12.68 34.33
C THR A 171 -24.60 12.46 33.56
N LEU A 172 -24.62 11.67 32.49
CA LEU A 172 -23.38 11.28 31.79
C LEU A 172 -22.95 12.33 30.77
N ASN A 173 -21.71 12.78 30.90
CA ASN A 173 -21.03 13.52 29.84
C ASN A 173 -20.53 12.53 28.77
N LEU A 174 -21.12 12.56 27.56
CA LEU A 174 -20.76 11.68 26.45
C LEU A 174 -19.27 11.71 26.11
N ALA A 175 -18.59 12.85 26.30
CA ALA A 175 -17.17 12.99 26.02
C ALA A 175 -16.28 12.05 26.86
N ASN A 176 -16.73 11.66 28.06
CA ASN A 176 -15.96 10.79 28.95
C ASN A 176 -16.09 9.30 28.59
N ILE A 177 -17.26 8.90 28.07
CA ILE A 177 -17.57 7.51 27.74
C ILE A 177 -17.16 7.15 26.31
N ILE A 178 -16.97 8.13 25.44
CA ILE A 178 -16.54 7.87 24.07
C ILE A 178 -15.00 7.72 24.00
N PRO A 179 -14.50 6.72 23.25
CA PRO A 179 -13.06 6.61 23.00
C PRO A 179 -12.48 7.85 22.33
N THR A 180 -11.34 8.32 22.82
CA THR A 180 -10.58 9.42 22.22
C THR A 180 -9.74 8.96 21.03
N ASP A 181 -9.36 7.67 21.02
CA ASP A 181 -8.64 7.04 19.92
C ASP A 181 -9.57 6.82 18.72
N ILE A 182 -9.24 7.47 17.61
CA ILE A 182 -9.98 7.39 16.34
C ILE A 182 -10.13 5.94 15.83
N ASN A 183 -9.18 5.05 16.14
CA ASN A 183 -9.25 3.65 15.73
C ASN A 183 -10.31 2.86 16.51
N LYS A 184 -10.74 3.36 17.67
CA LYS A 184 -11.83 2.79 18.48
C LYS A 184 -13.19 3.41 18.17
N THR A 185 -13.26 4.40 17.27
CA THR A 185 -14.49 5.08 16.85
C THR A 185 -14.74 4.90 15.35
N GLY A 186 -14.43 3.71 14.83
CA GLY A 186 -14.67 3.37 13.42
C GLY A 186 -13.84 4.17 12.41
N GLY A 187 -12.76 4.81 12.85
CA GLY A 187 -11.96 5.71 12.00
C GLY A 187 -12.55 7.11 11.84
N LEU A 188 -13.64 7.44 12.53
CA LEU A 188 -14.29 8.76 12.47
C LEU A 188 -13.72 9.71 13.54
N PRO A 189 -13.18 10.88 13.15
CA PRO A 189 -12.64 11.85 14.11
C PRO A 189 -13.77 12.49 14.94
N SER A 190 -13.47 12.92 16.17
CA SER A 190 -14.42 13.69 16.99
C SER A 190 -14.52 15.15 16.54
N VAL A 191 -13.43 15.69 16.01
CA VAL A 191 -13.35 17.03 15.44
C VAL A 191 -12.54 16.96 14.15
N LEU A 192 -13.05 17.58 13.10
CA LEU A 192 -12.36 17.71 11.81
C LEU A 192 -12.26 19.18 11.43
N GLU A 193 -11.03 19.66 11.28
CA GLU A 193 -10.75 20.99 10.75
C GLU A 193 -10.35 20.89 9.29
N ILE A 194 -11.13 21.50 8.40
CA ILE A 194 -10.93 21.45 6.94
C ILE A 194 -11.23 22.80 6.29
N PHE A 195 -10.78 22.97 5.05
CA PHE A 195 -11.06 24.13 4.21
C PHE A 195 -11.06 23.72 2.73
N VAL A 196 -11.56 24.57 1.85
CA VAL A 196 -11.49 24.34 0.40
C VAL A 196 -10.03 24.41 -0.05
N GLY A 197 -9.53 23.32 -0.62
CA GLY A 197 -8.12 23.09 -0.97
C GLY A 197 -7.38 22.18 0.00
N ALA A 198 -7.99 21.78 1.14
CA ALA A 198 -7.34 20.90 2.09
C ALA A 198 -7.12 19.49 1.50
N LYS A 199 -5.93 18.92 1.71
CA LYS A 199 -5.59 17.55 1.33
C LYS A 199 -6.09 16.59 2.40
N VAL A 200 -6.95 15.66 2.01
CA VAL A 200 -7.62 14.72 2.91
C VAL A 200 -7.49 13.27 2.44
N MET A 201 -7.67 12.34 3.35
CA MET A 201 -7.64 10.89 3.12
C MET A 201 -8.92 10.24 3.64
N LEU A 202 -9.50 9.34 2.86
CA LEU A 202 -10.63 8.49 3.27
C LEU A 202 -10.20 7.49 4.34
N ARG A 203 -11.06 7.31 5.36
CA ARG A 203 -10.87 6.34 6.45
C ARG A 203 -11.83 5.16 6.42
N SER A 204 -12.70 5.10 5.41
CA SER A 204 -13.66 4.01 5.22
C SER A 204 -13.79 3.69 3.74
N ASN A 205 -14.09 2.43 3.42
CA ASN A 205 -14.49 2.06 2.08
C ASN A 205 -15.88 2.64 1.79
N ILE A 206 -15.99 3.41 0.71
CA ILE A 206 -17.25 4.01 0.26
C ILE A 206 -17.72 3.27 -0.99
N ASP A 207 -16.87 3.21 -2.02
CA ASP A 207 -17.15 2.54 -3.27
C ASP A 207 -15.85 1.96 -3.84
N VAL A 208 -15.70 0.64 -3.71
CA VAL A 208 -14.50 -0.07 -4.19
C VAL A 208 -14.39 0.00 -5.71
N THR A 209 -15.50 0.05 -6.44
CA THR A 209 -15.49 0.06 -7.91
C THR A 209 -14.95 1.37 -8.48
N LYS A 210 -15.13 2.47 -7.74
CA LYS A 210 -14.59 3.80 -8.08
C LYS A 210 -13.25 4.10 -7.40
N GLY A 211 -12.62 3.12 -6.76
CA GLY A 211 -11.38 3.34 -6.02
C GLY A 211 -11.52 4.16 -4.73
N LEU A 212 -12.76 4.45 -4.28
CA LEU A 212 -13.04 5.18 -3.03
C LEU A 212 -12.91 4.27 -1.81
N VAL A 213 -11.66 3.86 -1.55
CA VAL A 213 -11.28 2.96 -0.46
C VAL A 213 -10.56 3.72 0.65
N ASN A 214 -10.44 3.08 1.82
CA ASN A 214 -9.61 3.59 2.90
C ASN A 214 -8.16 3.83 2.40
N GLY A 215 -7.65 5.04 2.60
CA GLY A 215 -6.35 5.46 2.10
C GLY A 215 -6.40 6.34 0.84
N ALA A 216 -7.51 6.37 0.10
CA ALA A 216 -7.64 7.25 -1.06
C ALA A 216 -7.53 8.72 -0.63
N THR A 217 -6.69 9.50 -1.33
CA THR A 217 -6.40 10.90 -1.00
C THR A 217 -6.89 11.85 -2.07
N GLY A 218 -7.37 13.02 -1.68
CA GLY A 218 -7.79 14.06 -2.62
C GLY A 218 -7.79 15.45 -1.99
N HIS A 219 -8.19 16.45 -2.77
CA HIS A 219 -8.31 17.83 -2.32
C HIS A 219 -9.78 18.25 -2.27
N ILE A 220 -10.19 18.90 -1.17
CA ILE A 220 -11.55 19.39 -1.04
C ILE A 220 -11.78 20.53 -2.04
N THR A 221 -12.79 20.40 -2.90
CA THR A 221 -13.19 21.44 -3.84
C THR A 221 -14.36 22.27 -3.32
N GLU A 222 -15.27 21.65 -2.56
CA GLU A 222 -16.46 22.32 -2.04
C GLU A 222 -16.93 21.69 -0.72
N ILE A 223 -17.50 22.51 0.17
CA ILE A 223 -18.12 22.08 1.43
C ILE A 223 -19.58 22.54 1.42
N VAL A 224 -20.50 21.58 1.35
CA VAL A 224 -21.94 21.82 1.26
C VAL A 224 -22.61 21.50 2.59
N TRP A 225 -23.06 22.54 3.28
CA TRP A 225 -23.77 22.40 4.54
C TRP A 225 -25.25 22.06 4.32
N PRO A 226 -25.86 21.24 5.20
CA PRO A 226 -27.29 20.97 5.13
C PRO A 226 -28.10 22.26 5.34
N GLN A 227 -29.29 22.31 4.72
CA GLN A 227 -30.26 23.40 4.89
C GLN A 227 -29.70 24.79 4.52
N PHE A 228 -28.83 24.87 3.51
CA PHE A 228 -28.19 26.11 3.03
C PHE A 228 -27.44 26.92 4.11
N ARG A 229 -26.99 26.25 5.17
CA ARG A 229 -26.22 26.89 6.24
C ARG A 229 -24.82 27.28 5.76
N ARG A 230 -24.16 28.14 6.52
CA ARG A 230 -22.78 28.60 6.22
C ARG A 230 -21.72 27.98 7.13
N THR A 231 -22.13 27.31 8.20
CA THR A 231 -21.28 26.68 9.23
C THR A 231 -22.13 25.72 10.06
N GLN A 232 -21.50 24.98 10.97
CA GLN A 232 -22.18 24.18 11.99
C GLN A 232 -22.89 25.11 12.97
N MET A 233 -24.22 25.26 12.83
CA MET A 233 -25.03 26.04 13.77
C MET A 233 -25.55 25.16 14.91
N TYR A 234 -25.87 23.90 14.60
CA TYR A 234 -26.30 22.89 15.56
C TYR A 234 -25.35 21.70 15.56
N GLU A 235 -25.27 20.97 16.68
CA GLU A 235 -24.41 19.78 16.80
C GLU A 235 -24.76 18.68 15.78
N THR A 236 -25.99 18.66 15.28
CA THR A 236 -26.47 17.73 14.25
C THR A 236 -26.00 18.07 12.82
N ASP A 237 -25.46 19.28 12.62
CA ASP A 237 -25.08 19.77 11.30
C ASP A 237 -23.70 19.24 10.91
N VAL A 238 -23.68 18.24 10.04
CA VAL A 238 -22.45 17.73 9.42
C VAL A 238 -22.57 17.92 7.90
N PRO A 239 -21.62 18.62 7.25
CA PRO A 239 -21.69 18.91 5.82
C PRO A 239 -21.34 17.68 4.97
N SER A 240 -21.70 17.72 3.69
CA SER A 240 -21.09 16.87 2.66
C SER A 240 -19.96 17.63 1.99
N VAL A 241 -18.94 16.93 1.49
CA VAL A 241 -17.79 17.55 0.85
C VAL A 241 -17.54 16.98 -0.53
N TRP A 242 -17.20 17.83 -1.48
CA TRP A 242 -16.72 17.44 -2.80
C TRP A 242 -15.21 17.36 -2.76
N ILE A 243 -14.66 16.25 -3.24
CA ILE A 243 -13.23 15.96 -3.21
C ILE A 243 -12.79 15.55 -4.61
N ASP A 244 -11.75 16.20 -5.11
CA ASP A 244 -11.03 15.80 -6.29
C ASP A 244 -9.97 14.73 -5.93
N PHE A 245 -10.20 13.49 -6.36
CA PHE A 245 -9.27 12.37 -6.19
C PHE A 245 -8.29 12.22 -7.37
N GLY A 246 -8.21 13.23 -8.26
CA GLY A 246 -7.35 13.23 -9.43
C GLY A 246 -7.90 12.34 -10.52
N ARG A 247 -7.36 11.12 -10.68
CA ARG A 247 -7.75 10.22 -11.77
C ARG A 247 -9.20 9.76 -11.67
N ASP A 248 -9.73 9.64 -10.45
CA ASP A 248 -11.09 9.18 -10.18
C ASP A 248 -12.13 10.34 -10.23
N GLY A 249 -11.65 11.55 -10.53
CA GLY A 249 -12.44 12.77 -10.63
C GLY A 249 -12.97 13.28 -9.30
N ILE A 250 -13.96 14.18 -9.40
CA ILE A 250 -14.59 14.80 -8.24
C ILE A 250 -15.75 13.91 -7.75
N GLN A 251 -15.71 13.53 -6.47
CA GLN A 251 -16.73 12.72 -5.82
C GLN A 251 -17.27 13.42 -4.57
N VAL A 252 -18.57 13.25 -4.32
CA VAL A 252 -19.21 13.75 -3.09
C VAL A 252 -19.08 12.72 -1.97
N ILE A 253 -18.58 13.16 -0.82
CA ILE A 253 -18.46 12.36 0.39
C ILE A 253 -19.48 12.85 1.41
N HIS A 254 -20.38 11.95 1.79
CA HIS A 254 -21.39 12.18 2.80
C HIS A 254 -20.93 11.74 4.20
N PRO A 255 -21.46 12.34 5.28
CA PRO A 255 -21.25 11.86 6.64
C PRO A 255 -21.74 10.42 6.80
N LYS A 256 -20.97 9.60 7.51
CA LYS A 256 -21.33 8.22 7.88
C LYS A 256 -21.59 8.12 9.37
N ALA A 257 -22.54 7.27 9.75
CA ALA A 257 -22.77 6.84 11.12
C ALA A 257 -22.12 5.48 11.35
N ILE A 258 -21.34 5.34 12.43
CA ILE A 258 -20.69 4.07 12.81
C ILE A 258 -20.91 3.84 14.30
N GLN A 259 -21.29 2.61 14.63
CA GLN A 259 -21.47 2.13 16.00
C GLN A 259 -20.18 1.49 16.53
N PHE A 260 -19.89 1.71 17.80
CA PHE A 260 -18.72 1.16 18.49
C PHE A 260 -19.00 1.01 20.01
N PRO A 261 -18.26 0.13 20.70
CA PRO A 261 -18.41 -0.03 22.14
C PRO A 261 -17.98 1.24 22.88
N ALA A 262 -18.84 1.74 23.77
CA ALA A 262 -18.49 2.79 24.71
C ALA A 262 -17.48 2.29 25.76
N LYS A 263 -16.70 3.20 26.33
CA LYS A 263 -15.81 2.89 27.46
C LYS A 263 -16.61 2.37 28.66
N PHE A 264 -15.92 1.67 29.57
CA PHE A 264 -16.46 1.22 30.87
C PHE A 264 -17.77 0.42 30.79
N ASN A 265 -18.01 -0.25 29.65
CA ASN A 265 -19.21 -1.05 29.39
C ASN A 265 -20.53 -0.27 29.53
N TYR A 266 -20.54 1.02 29.18
CA TYR A 266 -21.76 1.84 29.10
C TYR A 266 -22.68 1.46 27.91
N GLY A 267 -22.28 0.46 27.12
CA GLY A 267 -23.05 -0.08 26.00
C GLY A 267 -22.53 0.36 24.65
N THR A 268 -23.42 0.64 23.70
CA THR A 268 -23.07 0.97 22.30
C THR A 268 -23.26 2.46 22.03
N ALA A 269 -22.21 3.11 21.54
CA ALA A 269 -22.25 4.49 21.07
C ALA A 269 -22.22 4.53 19.53
N GLU A 270 -22.77 5.59 18.96
CA GLU A 270 -22.72 5.89 17.54
C GLU A 270 -22.13 7.27 17.31
N ARG A 271 -21.23 7.36 16.33
CA ARG A 271 -20.69 8.62 15.83
C ARG A 271 -21.12 8.82 14.39
N ARG A 272 -21.68 9.99 14.10
CA ARG A 272 -21.92 10.48 12.73
C ARG A 272 -20.93 11.58 12.38
N MET A 273 -20.08 11.32 11.38
CA MET A 273 -19.05 12.24 10.91
C MET A 273 -18.58 11.94 9.49
N LEU A 274 -17.89 12.88 8.84
CA LEU A 274 -17.17 12.62 7.60
C LEU A 274 -16.04 11.59 7.83
N PRO A 275 -15.90 10.55 6.99
CA PRO A 275 -14.85 9.53 7.12
C PRO A 275 -13.52 10.04 6.55
N LEU A 276 -13.06 11.20 7.02
CA LEU A 276 -11.92 11.94 6.48
C LEU A 276 -10.94 12.35 7.57
N ILE A 277 -9.66 12.36 7.22
CA ILE A 277 -8.59 13.00 8.01
C ILE A 277 -7.71 13.85 7.09
N LEU A 278 -7.01 14.84 7.66
CA LEU A 278 -5.97 15.59 6.94
C LEU A 278 -4.82 14.66 6.52
N SER A 279 -4.23 14.92 5.36
CA SER A 279 -3.29 13.99 4.71
C SER A 279 -2.09 14.66 4.02
N TRP A 280 -1.56 15.74 4.59
CA TRP A 280 -0.22 16.23 4.21
C TRP A 280 0.90 15.38 4.80
N ALA A 281 0.62 14.70 5.90
CA ALA A 281 1.46 13.69 6.49
C ALA A 281 0.74 12.33 6.63
N SER A 282 1.51 11.25 6.55
CA SER A 282 1.05 9.87 6.77
C SER A 282 2.08 9.08 7.58
N THR A 283 1.67 7.97 8.19
CA THR A 283 2.61 7.06 8.86
C THR A 283 3.22 6.09 7.87
N VAL A 284 4.44 5.62 8.14
CA VAL A 284 5.10 4.57 7.33
C VAL A 284 4.19 3.34 7.15
N HIS A 285 3.51 2.91 8.22
CA HIS A 285 2.57 1.78 8.20
C HIS A 285 1.42 1.96 7.20
N LYS A 286 0.90 3.18 7.05
CA LYS A 286 -0.18 3.47 6.08
C LYS A 286 0.33 3.62 4.65
N MET A 287 1.63 3.79 4.47
CA MET A 287 2.27 3.96 3.19
C MET A 287 2.73 2.64 2.57
N GLN A 288 2.72 1.53 3.32
CA GLN A 288 3.03 0.21 2.77
C GLN A 288 2.13 -0.13 1.57
N GLY A 289 2.68 -0.79 0.55
CA GLY A 289 2.05 -0.96 -0.77
C GLY A 289 1.95 0.29 -1.66
N SER A 290 2.08 1.52 -1.14
CA SER A 290 1.90 2.74 -1.94
C SER A 290 3.16 3.14 -2.73
N THR A 291 3.00 4.03 -3.72
CA THR A 291 4.10 4.62 -4.49
C THR A 291 3.85 6.12 -4.64
N VAL A 292 4.88 6.93 -4.38
CA VAL A 292 4.83 8.40 -4.45
C VAL A 292 5.97 8.94 -5.30
N ASP A 293 5.70 10.02 -6.02
CA ASP A 293 6.73 10.69 -6.84
C ASP A 293 7.66 11.54 -5.97
N LEU A 294 7.07 12.31 -5.03
CA LEU A 294 7.77 13.25 -4.16
C LEU A 294 7.34 13.04 -2.71
N ALA A 295 8.32 12.84 -1.81
CA ALA A 295 8.04 12.74 -0.39
C ALA A 295 9.21 13.17 0.50
N VAL A 296 8.85 13.68 1.66
CA VAL A 296 9.76 14.05 2.74
C VAL A 296 9.69 12.98 3.84
N MET A 297 10.80 12.30 4.08
CA MET A 297 10.89 11.17 5.00
C MET A 297 11.54 11.58 6.31
N TYR A 298 10.93 11.19 7.43
CA TYR A 298 11.59 11.23 8.72
C TYR A 298 12.29 9.89 8.99
N LEU A 299 13.63 9.92 9.05
CA LEU A 299 14.49 8.78 9.36
C LEU A 299 15.32 9.06 10.63
N GLY A 300 14.74 9.75 11.60
CA GLY A 300 15.42 10.11 12.86
C GLY A 300 15.28 9.06 13.96
N SER A 301 15.68 9.45 15.18
CA SER A 301 15.73 8.58 16.36
C SER A 301 14.40 7.94 16.80
N LYS A 302 13.25 8.40 16.29
CA LYS A 302 11.94 7.79 16.54
C LYS A 302 11.62 6.61 15.61
N LEU A 303 12.57 6.08 14.86
CA LEU A 303 12.46 4.77 14.21
C LEU A 303 12.46 3.67 15.29
N PHE A 304 11.47 2.79 15.27
CA PHE A 304 11.24 1.84 16.37
C PHE A 304 10.89 0.41 15.94
N GLU A 305 10.58 0.19 14.66
CA GLU A 305 10.39 -1.16 14.10
C GLU A 305 11.45 -1.43 13.03
N GLU A 306 11.84 -2.70 12.93
CA GLU A 306 12.67 -3.23 11.84
C GLU A 306 11.95 -3.07 10.49
N GLY A 307 12.73 -2.85 9.43
CA GLY A 307 12.19 -2.61 8.09
C GLY A 307 11.47 -1.26 7.91
N GLN A 308 11.23 -0.48 8.97
CA GLN A 308 10.47 0.79 8.87
C GLN A 308 11.16 1.82 7.97
N ALA A 309 12.48 1.96 8.06
CA ALA A 309 13.23 2.84 7.19
C ALA A 309 13.22 2.37 5.72
N TYR A 310 13.37 1.06 5.51
CA TYR A 310 13.29 0.45 4.18
C TYR A 310 11.91 0.66 3.55
N VAL A 311 10.83 0.39 4.29
CA VAL A 311 9.47 0.64 3.81
C VAL A 311 9.28 2.10 3.47
N ALA A 312 9.71 3.03 4.31
CA ALA A 312 9.59 4.47 4.05
C ALA A 312 10.29 4.87 2.74
N LEU A 313 11.58 4.55 2.59
CA LEU A 313 12.36 4.95 1.41
C LEU A 313 11.88 4.27 0.13
N SER A 314 11.52 2.99 0.19
CA SER A 314 11.08 2.22 -0.99
C SER A 314 9.76 2.69 -1.60
N ARG A 315 9.04 3.65 -0.99
CA ARG A 315 7.81 4.22 -1.57
C ARG A 315 8.09 5.26 -2.66
N VAL A 316 9.25 5.89 -2.66
CA VAL A 316 9.60 6.95 -3.64
C VAL A 316 10.13 6.32 -4.91
N LYS A 317 9.80 6.87 -6.08
CA LYS A 317 10.24 6.31 -7.38
C LYS A 317 11.69 6.61 -7.72
N SER A 318 12.26 7.73 -7.25
CA SER A 318 13.63 8.13 -7.57
C SER A 318 14.30 8.79 -6.38
N LEU A 319 15.63 8.81 -6.39
CA LEU A 319 16.41 9.53 -5.39
C LEU A 319 16.14 11.04 -5.44
N GLU A 320 15.91 11.60 -6.63
CA GLU A 320 15.53 13.00 -6.82
C GLU A 320 14.18 13.34 -6.19
N GLY A 321 13.25 12.39 -6.14
CA GLY A 321 11.95 12.54 -5.49
C GLY A 321 12.00 12.44 -3.96
N LEU A 322 13.13 12.01 -3.39
CA LEU A 322 13.29 11.75 -1.97
C LEU A 322 13.92 12.94 -1.25
N CYS A 323 13.28 13.43 -0.20
CA CYS A 323 13.91 14.38 0.72
C CYS A 323 13.86 13.86 2.15
N ILE A 324 14.86 14.16 2.97
CA ILE A 324 14.98 13.60 4.34
C ILE A 324 14.92 14.74 5.36
N GLU A 325 13.94 14.69 6.27
CA GLU A 325 13.78 15.71 7.30
C GLU A 325 14.83 15.56 8.42
N LYS A 326 15.04 14.32 8.87
CA LYS A 326 16.05 13.95 9.86
C LYS A 326 16.60 12.58 9.50
N LEU A 327 17.91 12.40 9.68
CA LEU A 327 18.62 11.17 9.43
C LEU A 327 19.40 10.76 10.67
N ASP A 328 19.11 9.56 11.19
CA ASP A 328 19.86 8.90 12.24
C ASP A 328 20.51 7.64 11.65
N CYS A 329 21.82 7.70 11.41
CA CYS A 329 22.54 6.63 10.71
C CYS A 329 22.61 5.35 11.55
N ASN A 330 22.62 5.45 12.88
CA ASN A 330 22.68 4.30 13.76
C ASN A 330 21.42 3.43 13.64
N LYS A 331 20.26 4.08 13.45
CA LYS A 331 18.98 3.38 13.24
C LYS A 331 18.85 2.70 11.89
N LEU A 332 19.73 3.01 10.94
CA LEU A 332 19.76 2.41 9.61
C LEU A 332 20.76 1.24 9.52
N SER A 333 21.75 1.20 10.41
CA SER A 333 22.73 0.11 10.52
C SER A 333 22.35 -0.99 11.52
N GLU A 334 21.43 -0.70 12.46
CA GLU A 334 20.97 -1.65 13.51
C GLU A 334 20.03 -2.77 12.99
N VAL A 335 20.00 -3.03 11.68
CA VAL A 335 19.08 -3.98 11.08
C VAL A 335 19.72 -5.38 11.12
N ASP A 336 19.59 -6.07 12.25
CA ASP A 336 20.05 -7.45 12.45
C ASP A 336 19.07 -8.45 11.80
N LEU A 337 18.89 -8.35 10.47
CA LEU A 337 18.00 -9.23 9.70
C LEU A 337 18.64 -10.59 9.35
N LYS A 338 19.88 -10.84 9.81
CA LYS A 338 20.68 -12.02 9.42
C LYS A 338 20.11 -13.39 9.85
N PRO A 339 19.30 -13.58 10.91
CA PRO A 339 18.90 -14.94 11.29
C PRO A 339 17.54 -15.41 10.74
N HIS A 340 16.86 -14.70 9.83
CA HIS A 340 15.50 -15.08 9.39
C HIS A 340 15.38 -15.64 7.97
N TYR A 341 16.44 -15.58 7.15
CA TYR A 341 16.48 -16.19 5.82
C TYR A 341 16.65 -17.71 5.83
N THR A 342 17.10 -18.29 6.94
CA THR A 342 17.43 -19.73 7.03
C THR A 342 16.21 -20.65 6.99
N LEU A 343 14.98 -20.11 6.99
CA LEU A 343 13.75 -20.93 7.01
C LEU A 343 13.41 -21.61 5.67
N PHE A 344 14.11 -21.27 4.58
CA PHE A 344 14.00 -21.97 3.29
C PHE A 344 15.33 -22.60 2.84
N ALA A 345 16.40 -22.47 3.64
CA ALA A 345 17.74 -22.90 3.24
C ALA A 345 18.00 -24.39 3.49
N ASP A 346 17.18 -25.04 4.31
CA ASP A 346 17.32 -26.47 4.60
C ASP A 346 16.23 -27.27 3.89
N ASP A 347 16.67 -28.07 2.93
CA ASP A 347 15.95 -29.13 2.22
C ASP A 347 14.69 -28.74 1.43
N THR A 348 14.84 -28.47 0.13
CA THR A 348 14.28 -29.32 -0.94
C THR A 348 14.51 -28.73 -2.33
N THR A 349 14.91 -29.61 -3.25
CA THR A 349 14.88 -29.48 -4.70
C THR A 349 13.79 -28.54 -5.22
N ILE A 350 14.21 -27.50 -5.95
CA ILE A 350 13.37 -26.73 -6.89
C ILE A 350 12.84 -27.73 -7.92
N SER A 351 11.75 -28.37 -7.59
CA SER A 351 10.98 -29.18 -8.53
C SER A 351 10.16 -28.19 -9.31
N SER A 352 10.38 -28.09 -10.61
CA SER A 352 9.51 -27.37 -11.52
C SER A 352 8.09 -27.92 -11.39
N VAL A 353 7.22 -27.24 -10.65
CA VAL A 353 5.82 -27.65 -10.52
C VAL A 353 5.04 -27.02 -11.67
N TYR A 354 4.47 -27.88 -12.50
CA TYR A 354 3.48 -27.52 -13.53
C TYR A 354 2.21 -27.03 -12.82
N MET A 355 1.77 -25.81 -13.13
CA MET A 355 0.39 -25.40 -12.84
C MET A 355 -0.52 -26.08 -13.87
N ASP A 356 -1.17 -27.17 -13.48
CA ASP A 356 -2.31 -27.71 -14.23
C ASP A 356 -3.49 -26.73 -14.12
N LEU A 357 -3.64 -25.92 -15.16
CA LEU A 357 -4.65 -24.86 -15.28
C LEU A 357 -5.97 -25.34 -15.95
N GLU A 358 -6.20 -26.63 -16.05
CA GLU A 358 -7.47 -27.16 -16.57
C GLU A 358 -8.46 -27.40 -15.43
N MET A 359 -9.21 -26.36 -15.03
CA MET A 359 -10.60 -26.47 -14.53
C MET A 359 -11.14 -25.12 -14.03
N VAL A 360 -11.37 -24.13 -14.90
CA VAL A 360 -12.46 -23.13 -14.68
C VAL A 360 -12.92 -22.55 -16.03
N GLN A 361 -13.82 -23.26 -16.71
CA GLN A 361 -14.69 -22.61 -17.70
C GLN A 361 -16.03 -22.29 -17.03
N ASN A 362 -16.41 -21.02 -17.10
CA ASN A 362 -17.66 -20.39 -16.61
C ASN A 362 -17.60 -19.75 -15.22
N ALA A 363 -16.96 -18.58 -15.16
CA ALA A 363 -17.33 -17.53 -14.21
C ALA A 363 -17.16 -16.15 -14.88
N SER A 364 -18.27 -15.56 -15.30
CA SER A 364 -18.32 -14.17 -15.76
C SER A 364 -18.39 -13.22 -14.56
N SER A 365 -17.26 -12.62 -14.16
CA SER A 365 -17.24 -11.32 -13.46
C SER A 365 -15.86 -10.68 -13.59
N ARG A 366 -15.81 -9.45 -14.14
CA ARG A 366 -14.60 -8.66 -14.42
C ARG A 366 -14.06 -7.93 -13.17
N ALA A 367 -13.74 -8.66 -12.11
CA ALA A 367 -12.98 -8.09 -11.00
C ALA A 367 -11.50 -8.48 -11.16
N CYS A 368 -10.65 -7.47 -11.38
CA CYS A 368 -9.21 -7.61 -11.54
C CYS A 368 -8.52 -6.78 -10.44
N GLU A 369 -7.60 -7.38 -9.71
CA GLU A 369 -6.85 -6.76 -8.62
C GLU A 369 -5.34 -6.78 -8.94
N LYS A 370 -4.60 -5.72 -8.58
CA LYS A 370 -3.15 -5.66 -8.80
C LYS A 370 -2.41 -5.90 -7.50
N ALA A 371 -1.57 -6.94 -7.45
CA ALA A 371 -0.73 -7.28 -6.31
C ALA A 371 0.73 -7.39 -6.77
N GLU A 372 1.64 -6.67 -6.12
CA GLU A 372 3.08 -6.64 -6.44
C GLU A 372 3.35 -6.60 -7.95
N GLY A 373 2.73 -5.66 -8.67
CA GLY A 373 2.94 -5.49 -10.11
C GLY A 373 2.22 -6.47 -11.03
N VAL A 374 1.52 -7.48 -10.51
CA VAL A 374 0.78 -8.50 -11.26
C VAL A 374 -0.72 -8.31 -11.14
N TYR A 375 -1.45 -8.38 -12.26
CA TYR A 375 -2.91 -8.34 -12.29
C TYR A 375 -3.51 -9.75 -12.11
N LEU A 376 -4.29 -9.92 -11.05
CA LEU A 376 -4.99 -11.14 -10.67
C LEU A 376 -6.45 -11.04 -11.10
N ASP A 377 -6.90 -12.00 -11.90
CA ASP A 377 -8.31 -12.19 -12.22
C ASP A 377 -8.87 -13.32 -11.34
N ARG A 378 -10.16 -13.28 -10.97
CA ARG A 378 -10.79 -14.30 -10.08
C ARG A 378 -10.60 -15.75 -10.53
N GLY A 379 -10.44 -16.00 -11.83
CA GLY A 379 -10.20 -17.33 -12.38
C GLY A 379 -8.73 -17.65 -12.65
N LEU A 380 -7.78 -16.80 -12.22
CA LEU A 380 -6.36 -16.88 -12.56
C LEU A 380 -6.13 -17.11 -14.08
N LEU A 381 -6.97 -16.47 -14.89
CA LEU A 381 -6.89 -16.54 -16.36
C LEU A 381 -5.80 -15.60 -16.91
N TRP A 382 -5.34 -14.65 -16.08
CA TRP A 382 -4.29 -13.67 -16.38
C TRP A 382 -4.59 -12.80 -17.61
N ARG A 383 -5.87 -12.59 -17.95
CA ARG A 383 -6.25 -11.83 -19.15
C ARG A 383 -5.84 -10.38 -19.03
N ALA A 384 -6.14 -9.75 -17.90
CA ALA A 384 -5.77 -8.36 -17.65
C ALA A 384 -4.24 -8.17 -17.59
N GLN A 385 -3.51 -9.10 -16.96
CA GLN A 385 -2.05 -9.11 -16.94
C GLN A 385 -1.47 -9.20 -18.36
N VAL A 386 -1.98 -10.12 -19.17
CA VAL A 386 -1.55 -10.33 -20.56
C VAL A 386 -1.90 -9.11 -21.43
N ASP A 387 -3.07 -8.50 -21.25
CA ASP A 387 -3.48 -7.32 -22.00
C ASP A 387 -2.59 -6.11 -21.70
N GLU A 388 -2.35 -5.82 -20.42
CA GLU A 388 -1.44 -4.75 -19.99
C GLU A 388 -0.02 -4.99 -20.52
N LEU A 389 0.48 -6.22 -20.41
CA LEU A 389 1.80 -6.58 -20.89
C LEU A 389 1.88 -6.45 -22.42
N CYS A 390 0.88 -6.92 -23.16
CA CYS A 390 0.82 -6.76 -24.61
C CYS A 390 0.83 -5.29 -25.04
N ASN A 391 0.10 -4.43 -24.32
CA ASN A 391 0.07 -3.00 -24.60
C ASN A 391 1.46 -2.38 -24.43
N LYS A 392 2.13 -2.63 -23.29
CA LYS A 392 3.49 -2.15 -23.03
C LYS A 392 4.51 -2.68 -24.05
N LEU A 393 4.49 -3.98 -24.33
CA LEU A 393 5.41 -4.61 -25.27
C LEU A 393 5.19 -4.11 -26.71
N SER A 394 3.95 -3.80 -27.10
CA SER A 394 3.66 -3.21 -28.41
C SER A 394 4.27 -1.82 -28.56
N THR A 395 4.18 -0.98 -27.52
CA THR A 395 4.87 0.32 -27.47
C THR A 395 6.38 0.15 -27.58
N ASN A 396 6.96 -0.83 -26.87
CA ASN A 396 8.40 -1.07 -26.90
C ASN A 396 8.87 -1.63 -28.26
N ILE A 397 8.04 -2.40 -28.98
CA ILE A 397 8.31 -2.81 -30.36
C ILE A 397 8.43 -1.60 -31.29
N PHE A 398 7.55 -0.61 -31.14
CA PHE A 398 7.63 0.62 -31.91
C PHE A 398 8.93 1.38 -31.64
N VAL A 399 9.32 1.48 -30.36
CA VAL A 399 10.60 2.09 -29.96
C VAL A 399 11.79 1.34 -30.57
N LEU A 400 11.83 0.00 -30.48
CA LEU A 400 12.89 -0.82 -31.06
C LEU A 400 12.98 -0.66 -32.59
N ARG A 401 11.84 -0.56 -33.28
CA ARG A 401 11.81 -0.34 -34.73
C ARG A 401 12.43 1.01 -35.11
N ASN A 402 12.15 2.06 -34.35
CA ASN A 402 12.72 3.38 -34.61
C ASN A 402 14.21 3.43 -34.26
N LEU A 403 14.60 2.89 -33.10
CA LEU A 403 15.99 2.87 -32.67
C LEU A 403 16.89 2.12 -33.64
N ARG A 404 16.39 1.04 -34.26
CA ARG A 404 17.13 0.25 -35.24
C ARG A 404 17.80 1.09 -36.34
N HIS A 405 17.19 2.20 -36.76
CA HIS A 405 17.73 3.05 -37.82
C HIS A 405 18.87 3.97 -37.35
N CYS A 406 19.04 4.14 -36.04
CA CYS A 406 19.93 5.14 -35.45
C CYS A 406 21.02 4.57 -34.55
N VAL A 407 20.95 3.28 -34.17
CA VAL A 407 21.89 2.65 -33.23
C VAL A 407 22.48 1.36 -33.77
N SER A 408 23.64 0.95 -33.24
CA SER A 408 24.26 -0.33 -33.59
C SER A 408 23.43 -1.52 -33.08
N GLY A 409 23.58 -2.69 -33.72
CA GLY A 409 22.88 -3.91 -33.30
C GLY A 409 23.16 -4.32 -31.84
N TYR A 410 24.33 -3.98 -31.32
CA TYR A 410 24.67 -4.19 -29.91
C TYR A 410 23.79 -3.33 -28.98
N ILE A 411 23.68 -2.02 -29.25
CA ILE A 411 22.85 -1.10 -28.47
C ILE A 411 21.37 -1.46 -28.60
N LEU A 412 20.94 -1.86 -29.80
CA LEU A 412 19.57 -2.31 -30.04
C LEU A 412 19.21 -3.56 -29.21
N ARG A 413 20.17 -4.49 -29.06
CA ARG A 413 20.00 -5.69 -28.22
C ARG A 413 19.94 -5.33 -26.73
N GLN A 414 20.75 -4.37 -26.28
CA GLN A 414 20.65 -3.85 -24.90
C GLN A 414 19.30 -3.18 -24.64
N ALA A 415 18.82 -2.35 -25.58
CA ALA A 415 17.51 -1.73 -25.51
C ALA A 415 16.37 -2.77 -25.44
N TYR A 416 16.49 -3.89 -26.16
CA TYR A 416 15.54 -4.99 -26.04
C TYR A 416 15.55 -5.62 -24.65
N PHE A 417 16.72 -5.92 -24.08
CA PHE A 417 16.77 -6.52 -22.75
C PHE A 417 16.22 -5.57 -21.68
N ALA A 418 16.55 -4.29 -21.76
CA ALA A 418 16.12 -3.28 -20.80
C ALA A 418 14.62 -2.95 -20.92
N LEU A 419 14.11 -2.73 -22.13
CA LEU A 419 12.74 -2.24 -22.35
C LEU A 419 11.75 -3.38 -22.56
N PHE A 420 12.13 -4.43 -23.27
CA PHE A 420 11.20 -5.49 -23.67
C PHE A 420 11.30 -6.72 -22.76
N HIS A 421 12.49 -7.28 -22.59
CA HIS A 421 12.69 -8.54 -21.88
C HIS A 421 12.35 -8.43 -20.38
N ALA A 422 12.77 -7.36 -19.71
CA ALA A 422 12.47 -7.13 -18.29
C ALA A 422 10.95 -7.22 -18.00
N HIS A 423 10.14 -6.49 -18.78
CA HIS A 423 8.68 -6.54 -18.67
C HIS A 423 8.10 -7.94 -18.90
N MET A 424 8.66 -8.69 -19.85
CA MET A 424 8.19 -10.03 -20.20
C MET A 424 8.63 -11.09 -19.18
N LYS A 425 9.81 -10.94 -18.58
CA LYS A 425 10.34 -11.91 -17.61
C LYS A 425 9.66 -11.74 -16.25
N TYR A 426 9.22 -10.52 -15.93
CA TYR A 426 8.55 -10.22 -14.68
C TYR A 426 7.31 -11.10 -14.46
N ALA A 427 7.32 -11.83 -13.34
CA ALA A 427 6.28 -12.79 -12.95
C ALA A 427 5.93 -13.86 -14.00
N LEU A 428 6.85 -14.18 -14.93
CA LEU A 428 6.60 -15.15 -15.99
C LEU A 428 6.24 -16.55 -15.44
N ILE A 429 6.80 -16.94 -14.30
CA ILE A 429 6.46 -18.21 -13.62
C ILE A 429 4.97 -18.25 -13.25
N VAL A 430 4.39 -17.09 -12.96
CA VAL A 430 3.01 -16.95 -12.47
C VAL A 430 2.01 -16.96 -13.64
N TRP A 431 2.23 -16.15 -14.68
CA TRP A 431 1.27 -16.00 -15.79
C TRP A 431 1.69 -16.72 -17.09
N GLY A 432 2.91 -17.23 -17.19
CA GLY A 432 3.49 -17.77 -18.42
C GLY A 432 2.79 -19.02 -18.96
N HIS A 433 2.10 -19.76 -18.10
CA HIS A 433 1.26 -20.90 -18.46
C HIS A 433 -0.19 -20.51 -18.76
N SER A 434 -0.53 -19.22 -18.71
CA SER A 434 -1.87 -18.76 -19.06
C SER A 434 -2.18 -18.98 -20.53
N SER A 435 -3.47 -19.21 -20.84
CA SER A 435 -3.97 -19.29 -22.22
C SER A 435 -3.65 -18.04 -23.06
N GLY A 436 -3.46 -16.89 -22.42
CA GLY A 436 -3.10 -15.63 -23.07
C GLY A 436 -1.61 -15.47 -23.40
N ALA A 437 -0.72 -16.27 -22.80
CA ALA A 437 0.73 -16.07 -22.91
C ALA A 437 1.25 -16.12 -24.35
N ASN A 438 0.59 -16.89 -25.23
CA ASN A 438 0.91 -16.97 -26.66
C ASN A 438 0.91 -15.60 -27.37
N ARG A 439 0.06 -14.67 -26.94
CA ARG A 439 0.04 -13.30 -27.47
C ARG A 439 1.33 -12.55 -27.14
N VAL A 440 1.79 -12.68 -25.91
CA VAL A 440 3.03 -12.08 -25.40
C VAL A 440 4.25 -12.65 -26.12
N PHE A 441 4.34 -13.99 -26.24
CA PHE A 441 5.41 -14.64 -27.01
C PHE A 441 5.37 -14.29 -28.51
N GLY A 442 4.18 -14.04 -29.06
CA GLY A 442 4.03 -13.50 -30.41
C GLY A 442 4.68 -12.13 -30.59
N LEU A 443 4.53 -11.22 -29.61
CA LEU A 443 5.21 -9.93 -29.59
C LEU A 443 6.73 -10.09 -29.42
N GLN A 444 7.18 -11.02 -28.58
CA GLN A 444 8.62 -11.31 -28.43
C GLN A 444 9.25 -11.75 -29.74
N ARG A 445 8.59 -12.65 -30.50
CA ARG A 445 9.05 -13.04 -31.85
C ARG A 445 9.15 -11.84 -32.78
N LYS A 446 8.18 -10.91 -32.75
CA LYS A 446 8.25 -9.66 -33.53
C LYS A 446 9.44 -8.79 -33.13
N ALA A 447 9.69 -8.62 -31.83
CA ALA A 447 10.85 -7.87 -31.33
C ALA A 447 12.17 -8.54 -31.75
N GLY A 448 12.27 -9.87 -31.64
CA GLY A 448 13.41 -10.65 -32.10
C GLY A 448 13.70 -10.46 -33.60
N ARG A 449 12.65 -10.45 -34.44
CA ARG A 449 12.79 -10.17 -35.88
C ARG A 449 13.34 -8.77 -36.17
N ILE A 450 12.94 -7.76 -35.39
CA ILE A 450 13.44 -6.39 -35.53
C ILE A 450 14.94 -6.33 -35.20
N ILE A 451 15.37 -7.04 -34.15
CA ILE A 451 16.77 -7.05 -33.70
C ILE A 451 17.67 -7.85 -34.66
N LEU A 452 17.15 -8.95 -35.22
CA LEU A 452 17.88 -9.86 -36.10
C LEU A 452 17.74 -9.54 -37.59
N ASP A 453 16.98 -8.49 -37.93
CA ASP A 453 16.67 -8.09 -39.30
C ASP A 453 16.16 -9.22 -40.20
N THR A 454 15.17 -9.96 -39.72
CA THR A 454 14.59 -11.09 -40.45
C THR A 454 13.21 -10.74 -41.02
N PRO A 455 12.89 -11.14 -42.28
CA PRO A 455 11.63 -10.79 -42.93
C PRO A 455 10.40 -11.44 -42.26
N TYR A 456 9.23 -10.82 -42.45
CA TYR A 456 7.94 -11.38 -42.02
C TYR A 456 7.51 -12.47 -43.00
N HIS A 457 7.74 -13.73 -42.62
CA HIS A 457 6.95 -14.86 -43.13
C HIS A 457 5.86 -15.21 -42.11
#